data_AF-A0A925B8Y9-F1
#
_entry.id   AF-A0A925B8Y9-F1
#
_cell.length_a   1.000
_cell.length_b   1.000
_cell.length_c   1.000
_cell.angle_alpha   90.00
_cell.angle_beta   90.00
_cell.angle_gamma   90.00
#
_symmetry.space_group_name_H-M   'P 1'
#
loop_
_entity.id
_entity.type
_entity.pdbx_description
1 polymer ?
#
loop_
_entity_poly.entity_id
_entity_poly.type
_entity_poly.pdbx_seq_one_letter_code
_entity_poly.pdbx_strand_id
1 'polypeptide(L)'
;VVIETLPEVLNAYFSGRCDVFTTDVSGLVSTRATRAPKPEDHVILPEVISKEPLGPAVRHGDDRWFDIVKWSLYATIEAEEMNLSSKNIDQQAASKDPGVQRFVGATGDIGKMLGLDNKWAFNIVKQVGNYGESFDTHLKPLGFTRGLNNLWTKGGLMYAPPIR
;
A
#
# COMPACT_ATOMS: atom_id res chain seq x y z
N VAL A 1 14.23 -21.74 19.09
CA VAL A 1 15.50 -21.13 18.63
C VAL A 1 15.17 -19.76 18.10
N VAL A 2 15.88 -18.71 18.52
CA VAL A 2 15.74 -17.37 17.94
C VAL A 2 16.89 -17.19 16.95
N ILE A 3 16.59 -16.68 15.76
CA ILE A 3 17.54 -16.51 14.65
C ILE A 3 17.44 -15.06 14.19
N GLU A 4 18.58 -14.40 14.07
CA GLU A 4 18.66 -12.95 13.86
C GLU A 4 18.38 -12.53 12.42
N THR A 5 18.66 -13.39 11.44
CA THR A 5 18.59 -13.01 10.02
C THR A 5 17.57 -13.83 9.23
N LEU A 6 16.92 -13.17 8.27
CA LEU A 6 15.94 -13.82 7.39
C LEU A 6 16.54 -15.02 6.61
N PRO A 7 17.75 -14.94 6.02
CA PRO A 7 18.31 -16.09 5.30
C PRO A 7 18.54 -17.31 6.21
N GLU A 8 19.01 -17.09 7.45
CA GLU A 8 19.26 -18.17 8.39
C GLU A 8 17.97 -18.83 8.88
N VAL A 9 16.93 -18.03 9.19
CA VAL A 9 15.64 -18.59 9.65
C VAL A 9 14.93 -19.36 8.53
N LEU A 10 15.00 -18.87 7.29
CA LEU A 10 14.45 -19.58 6.13
C LEU A 10 15.21 -20.87 5.87
N ASN A 11 16.55 -20.87 5.97
CA ASN A 11 17.32 -22.10 5.84
C ASN A 11 16.97 -23.11 6.93
N ALA A 12 16.81 -22.67 8.19
CA ALA A 12 16.40 -23.55 9.27
C ALA A 12 14.99 -24.15 9.04
N TYR A 13 14.04 -23.36 8.54
CA TYR A 13 12.71 -23.85 8.18
C TYR A 13 12.74 -24.83 6.99
N PHE A 14 13.33 -24.43 5.86
CA PHE A 14 13.33 -25.24 4.63
C PHE A 14 14.19 -26.50 4.72
N SER A 15 15.19 -26.55 5.62
CA SER A 15 15.96 -27.77 5.91
C SER A 15 15.30 -28.70 6.93
N GLY A 16 14.13 -28.33 7.48
CA GLY A 16 13.41 -29.14 8.47
C GLY A 16 13.99 -29.05 9.89
N ARG A 17 14.87 -28.10 10.18
CA ARG A 17 15.35 -27.83 11.55
C ARG A 17 14.28 -27.12 12.41
N CYS A 18 13.37 -26.38 11.77
CA CYS A 18 12.20 -25.78 12.40
C CYS A 18 10.91 -26.36 11.78
N ASP A 19 9.96 -26.78 12.61
CA ASP A 19 8.68 -27.34 12.15
C ASP A 19 7.74 -26.27 11.58
N VAL A 20 7.83 -25.04 12.11
CA VAL A 20 6.94 -23.92 11.76
C VAL A 20 7.77 -22.64 11.59
N PHE A 21 7.34 -21.81 10.63
CA PHE A 21 7.81 -20.45 10.41
C PHE A 21 6.65 -19.48 10.61
N THR A 22 6.88 -18.37 11.31
CA THR A 22 5.84 -17.36 11.61
C THR A 22 6.36 -15.95 11.34
N THR A 23 5.50 -15.14 10.72
CA THR A 23 5.61 -13.69 10.47
C THR A 23 4.21 -13.21 10.09
N ASP A 24 4.07 -11.94 9.74
CA ASP A 24 2.88 -11.37 9.11
C ASP A 24 2.35 -12.25 7.94
N VAL A 25 1.03 -12.34 7.78
CA VAL A 25 0.42 -13.18 6.74
C VAL A 25 0.94 -12.80 5.34
N SER A 26 1.20 -11.51 5.10
CA SER A 26 1.76 -11.07 3.84
C SER A 26 3.19 -11.58 3.60
N GLY A 27 4.02 -11.56 4.63
CA GLY A 27 5.37 -12.10 4.65
C GLY A 27 5.38 -13.61 4.43
N LEU A 28 4.41 -14.35 5.01
CA LEU A 28 4.24 -15.78 4.77
C LEU A 28 3.92 -16.07 3.29
N VAL A 29 2.94 -15.37 2.71
CA VAL A 29 2.56 -15.55 1.30
C VAL A 29 3.73 -15.19 0.37
N SER A 30 4.40 -14.06 0.62
CA SER A 30 5.55 -13.61 -0.18
C SER A 30 6.74 -14.57 -0.08
N THR A 31 7.07 -15.03 1.13
CA THR A 31 8.15 -16.01 1.37
C THR A 31 7.84 -17.32 0.66
N ARG A 32 6.62 -17.84 0.80
CA ARG A 32 6.20 -19.06 0.11
C ARG A 32 6.30 -18.91 -1.41
N ALA A 33 5.82 -17.80 -1.96
CA ALA A 33 5.80 -17.58 -3.41
C ALA A 33 7.18 -17.32 -4.02
N THR A 34 8.12 -16.71 -3.29
CA THR A 34 9.37 -16.20 -3.86
C THR A 34 10.64 -16.86 -3.33
N ARG A 35 10.57 -17.57 -2.20
CA ARG A 35 11.74 -18.16 -1.53
C ARG A 35 11.66 -19.66 -1.32
N ALA A 36 10.46 -20.23 -1.25
CA ALA A 36 10.31 -21.67 -1.06
C ALA A 36 10.81 -22.44 -2.30
N PRO A 37 11.61 -23.50 -2.14
CA PRO A 37 12.02 -24.34 -3.27
C PRO A 37 10.83 -25.00 -3.99
N LYS A 38 9.78 -25.35 -3.23
CA LYS A 38 8.52 -25.94 -3.69
C LYS A 38 7.34 -25.30 -2.93
N PRO A 39 6.77 -24.19 -3.41
CA PRO A 39 5.73 -23.45 -2.70
C PRO A 39 4.52 -24.30 -2.27
N GLU A 40 4.18 -25.32 -3.05
CA GLU A 40 3.08 -26.26 -2.84
C GLU A 40 3.25 -27.16 -1.60
N ASP A 41 4.48 -27.37 -1.14
CA ASP A 41 4.78 -28.18 0.05
C ASP A 41 4.49 -27.40 1.35
N HIS A 42 4.14 -26.11 1.26
CA HIS A 42 3.97 -25.21 2.40
C HIS A 42 2.54 -24.69 2.54
N VAL A 43 1.90 -25.01 3.66
CA VAL A 43 0.56 -24.54 4.02
C VAL A 43 0.64 -23.38 5.01
N ILE A 44 -0.06 -22.30 4.71
CA ILE A 44 -0.30 -21.21 5.66
C ILE A 44 -1.59 -21.56 6.42
N LEU A 45 -1.48 -21.69 7.74
CA LEU A 45 -2.63 -22.00 8.60
C LEU A 45 -3.63 -20.84 8.62
N PRO A 46 -4.95 -21.11 8.81
CA PRO A 46 -5.99 -20.09 8.72
C PRO A 46 -6.02 -19.12 9.91
N GLU A 47 -5.41 -19.46 11.05
CA GLU A 47 -5.43 -18.66 12.25
C GLU A 47 -4.61 -17.37 12.10
N VAL A 48 -5.26 -16.23 12.33
CA VAL A 48 -4.59 -14.93 12.48
C VAL A 48 -4.56 -14.57 13.95
N ILE A 49 -3.37 -14.56 14.55
CA ILE A 49 -3.18 -14.41 16.00
C ILE A 49 -2.77 -13.01 16.45
N SER A 50 -2.59 -12.07 15.52
CA SER A 50 -2.12 -10.71 15.76
C SER A 50 -2.81 -9.70 14.83
N LYS A 51 -2.70 -8.41 15.17
CA LYS A 51 -3.10 -7.29 14.30
C LYS A 51 -1.84 -6.57 13.84
N GLU A 52 -1.60 -6.55 12.53
CA GLU A 52 -0.36 -6.02 11.96
C GLU A 52 -0.67 -5.02 10.84
N PRO A 53 -1.06 -3.77 11.18
CA PRO A 53 -1.33 -2.73 10.19
C PRO A 53 -0.02 -2.15 9.68
N LEU A 54 0.44 -2.61 8.52
CA LEU A 54 1.63 -2.08 7.87
C LEU A 54 1.33 -0.67 7.34
N GLY A 55 2.12 0.31 7.77
CA GLY A 55 2.00 1.70 7.34
C GLY A 55 3.36 2.38 7.29
N PRO A 56 3.45 3.54 6.61
CA PRO A 56 4.68 4.33 6.61
C PRO A 56 5.04 4.76 8.03
N ALA A 57 6.32 4.66 8.37
CA ALA A 57 6.87 5.14 9.63
C ALA A 57 7.88 6.26 9.37
N VAL A 58 7.81 7.31 10.18
CA VAL A 58 8.74 8.45 10.13
C VAL A 58 9.19 8.81 11.54
N ARG A 59 10.28 9.58 11.65
CA ARG A 59 10.73 10.10 12.94
C ARG A 59 9.75 11.15 13.47
N HIS A 60 9.57 11.17 14.79
CA HIS A 60 8.87 12.27 15.47
C HIS A 60 9.64 13.59 15.37
N GLY A 61 8.92 14.71 15.48
CA GLY A 61 9.50 16.06 15.50
C GLY A 61 9.69 16.70 14.11
N ASP A 62 9.27 16.02 13.05
CA ASP A 62 9.22 16.57 11.68
C ASP A 62 7.79 16.46 11.13
N ASP A 63 6.94 17.39 11.55
CA ASP A 63 5.52 17.38 11.23
C ASP A 63 5.25 17.55 9.73
N ARG A 64 6.08 18.36 9.05
CA ARG A 64 5.95 18.56 7.60
C ARG A 64 6.26 17.27 6.85
N TRP A 65 7.33 16.55 7.23
CA TRP A 65 7.63 15.26 6.61
C TRP A 65 6.55 14.22 6.91
N PHE A 66 6.05 14.18 8.15
CA PHE A 66 4.92 13.33 8.51
C PHE A 66 3.69 13.62 7.63
N ASP A 67 3.34 14.89 7.44
CA ASP A 67 2.21 15.29 6.58
C ASP A 67 2.43 14.85 5.13
N ILE A 68 3.61 15.06 4.57
CA ILE A 68 3.93 14.64 3.18
C ILE A 68 3.73 13.14 3.02
N VAL A 69 4.28 12.32 3.93
CA VAL A 69 4.19 10.85 3.84
C VAL A 69 2.75 10.37 4.01
N LYS A 70 2.05 10.90 5.02
CA LYS A 70 0.64 10.58 5.30
C LYS A 70 -0.26 10.92 4.11
N TRP A 71 -0.15 12.15 3.58
CA TRP A 71 -0.97 12.59 2.46
C TRP A 71 -0.61 11.89 1.15
N SER A 72 0.63 11.45 0.96
CA SER A 72 1.01 10.62 -0.19
C SER A 72 0.24 9.30 -0.21
N LEU A 73 0.11 8.61 0.93
CA LEU A 73 -0.71 7.41 1.04
C LEU A 73 -2.19 7.72 0.79
N TYR A 74 -2.73 8.75 1.44
CA TYR A 74 -4.14 9.13 1.26
C TYR A 74 -4.48 9.50 -0.17
N ALA A 75 -3.59 10.19 -0.89
CA ALA A 75 -3.79 10.51 -2.30
C ALA A 75 -3.96 9.25 -3.16
N THR A 76 -3.21 8.18 -2.90
CA THR A 76 -3.37 6.93 -3.67
C THR A 76 -4.71 6.25 -3.40
N ILE A 77 -5.22 6.32 -2.17
CA ILE A 77 -6.49 5.71 -1.76
C ILE A 77 -7.66 6.55 -2.31
N GLU A 78 -7.63 7.87 -2.14
CA GLU A 78 -8.66 8.77 -2.65
C GLU A 78 -8.71 8.75 -4.19
N ALA A 79 -7.56 8.63 -4.87
CA ALA A 79 -7.54 8.41 -6.31
C ALA A 79 -8.30 7.14 -6.73
N GLU A 80 -8.11 6.02 -6.01
CA GLU A 80 -8.86 4.79 -6.28
C GLU A 80 -10.36 4.99 -6.06
N GLU A 81 -10.75 5.65 -4.98
CA GLU A 81 -12.14 5.96 -4.66
C GLU A 81 -12.80 6.86 -5.71
N MET A 82 -12.05 7.83 -6.26
CA MET A 82 -12.47 8.73 -7.33
C MET A 82 -12.37 8.12 -8.74
N ASN A 83 -11.94 6.87 -8.87
CA ASN A 83 -11.64 6.20 -10.15
C ASN A 83 -10.60 6.94 -11.01
N LEU A 84 -9.67 7.65 -10.36
CA LEU A 84 -8.49 8.24 -10.97
C LEU A 84 -7.38 7.19 -11.02
N SER A 85 -6.74 7.03 -12.17
CA SER A 85 -5.71 6.00 -12.41
C SER A 85 -4.57 6.58 -13.23
N SER A 86 -3.43 5.88 -13.25
CA SER A 86 -2.30 6.21 -14.12
C SER A 86 -2.70 6.39 -15.59
N LYS A 87 -3.76 5.70 -16.04
CA LYS A 87 -4.25 5.70 -17.43
C LYS A 87 -5.11 6.89 -17.79
N ASN A 88 -5.80 7.51 -16.83
CA ASN A 88 -6.77 8.58 -17.09
C ASN A 88 -6.41 9.92 -16.43
N ILE A 89 -5.43 9.96 -15.52
CA ILE A 89 -5.12 11.15 -14.73
C ILE A 89 -4.75 12.36 -15.59
N ASP A 90 -4.02 12.15 -16.69
CA ASP A 90 -3.69 13.21 -17.65
C ASP A 90 -4.93 13.87 -18.28
N GLN A 91 -5.97 13.08 -18.59
CA GLN A 91 -7.23 13.60 -19.11
C GLN A 91 -8.04 14.31 -18.00
N GLN A 92 -8.01 13.76 -16.79
CA GLN A 92 -8.72 14.30 -15.63
C GLN A 92 -8.16 15.64 -15.15
N ALA A 93 -6.94 16.01 -15.56
CA ALA A 93 -6.40 17.35 -15.33
C ALA A 93 -7.29 18.48 -15.88
N ALA A 94 -8.11 18.20 -16.91
CA ALA A 94 -9.07 19.15 -17.49
C ALA A 94 -10.50 19.01 -16.94
N SER A 95 -10.73 18.16 -15.93
CA SER A 95 -12.04 17.88 -15.37
C SER A 95 -12.72 19.14 -14.83
N LYS A 96 -14.06 19.15 -14.89
CA LYS A 96 -14.92 20.20 -14.31
C LYS A 96 -15.45 19.82 -12.93
N ASP A 97 -15.22 18.60 -12.48
CA ASP A 97 -15.57 18.17 -11.12
C ASP A 97 -14.67 18.90 -10.10
N PRO A 98 -15.22 19.64 -9.13
CA PRO A 98 -14.43 20.40 -8.16
C PRO A 98 -13.54 19.53 -7.27
N GLY A 99 -13.95 18.30 -6.97
CA GLY A 99 -13.13 17.34 -6.22
C GLY A 99 -11.90 16.93 -7.02
N VAL A 100 -12.10 16.54 -8.28
CA VAL A 100 -10.99 16.21 -9.20
C VAL A 100 -10.07 17.42 -9.39
N GLN A 101 -10.61 18.62 -9.56
CA GLN A 101 -9.80 19.84 -9.71
C GLN A 101 -8.90 20.12 -8.51
N ARG A 102 -9.38 19.89 -7.27
CA ARG A 102 -8.54 19.99 -6.07
C ARG A 102 -7.48 18.90 -6.05
N PHE A 103 -7.87 17.65 -6.32
CA PHE A 103 -6.96 16.51 -6.34
C PHE A 103 -5.82 16.69 -7.33
N VAL A 104 -6.11 17.12 -8.56
CA VAL A 104 -5.09 17.30 -9.61
C VAL A 104 -4.30 18.60 -9.48
N GLY A 105 -4.60 19.44 -8.49
CA GLY A 105 -3.91 20.70 -8.25
C GLY A 105 -4.30 21.85 -9.19
N ALA A 106 -5.45 21.74 -9.87
CA ALA A 106 -5.97 22.79 -10.75
C ALA A 106 -6.61 23.95 -9.97
N THR A 107 -7.01 23.70 -8.72
CA THR A 107 -7.59 24.71 -7.82
C THR A 107 -7.04 24.55 -6.40
N GLY A 108 -7.09 25.65 -5.63
CA GLY A 108 -6.57 25.68 -4.26
C GLY A 108 -5.04 25.71 -4.18
N ASP A 109 -4.53 25.63 -2.95
CA ASP A 109 -3.10 25.77 -2.62
C ASP A 109 -2.61 24.67 -1.66
N ILE A 110 -3.26 23.51 -1.66
CA ILE A 110 -2.94 22.39 -0.74
C ILE A 110 -1.48 21.94 -0.91
N GLY A 111 -0.97 21.87 -2.14
CA GLY A 111 0.44 21.54 -2.37
C GLY A 111 1.38 22.52 -1.67
N LYS A 112 1.12 23.83 -1.78
CA LYS A 112 1.92 24.85 -1.08
C LYS A 112 1.84 24.73 0.45
N MET A 113 0.69 24.34 1.01
CA MET A 113 0.55 24.08 2.45
C MET A 113 1.41 22.90 2.92
N LEU A 114 1.59 21.88 2.07
CA LEU A 114 2.56 20.80 2.26
C LEU A 114 4.01 21.21 1.89
N GLY A 115 4.16 22.39 1.29
CA GLY A 115 5.39 22.91 0.72
C GLY A 115 5.91 22.06 -0.46
N LEU A 116 4.99 21.60 -1.30
CA LEU A 116 5.19 20.90 -2.56
C LEU A 116 4.56 21.68 -3.72
N ASP A 117 4.77 21.20 -4.95
CA ASP A 117 4.01 21.66 -6.10
C ASP A 117 2.51 21.28 -5.96
N ASN A 118 1.60 22.11 -6.49
CA ASN A 118 0.17 21.84 -6.39
C ASN A 118 -0.26 20.54 -7.10
N LYS A 119 0.51 20.05 -8.08
CA LYS A 119 0.26 18.78 -8.77
C LYS A 119 0.83 17.56 -8.04
N TRP A 120 1.17 17.65 -6.75
CA TRP A 120 1.77 16.55 -5.99
C TRP A 120 0.97 15.23 -6.09
N ALA A 121 -0.34 15.26 -5.86
CA ALA A 121 -1.19 14.06 -5.90
C ALA A 121 -1.38 13.54 -7.33
N PHE A 122 -1.56 14.44 -8.31
CA PHE A 122 -1.53 14.10 -9.73
C PHE A 122 -0.24 13.34 -10.11
N ASN A 123 0.92 13.85 -9.67
CA ASN A 123 2.21 13.27 -9.99
C ASN A 123 2.39 11.87 -9.38
N ILE A 124 1.87 11.63 -8.17
CA ILE A 124 1.85 10.29 -7.55
C ILE A 124 1.06 9.32 -8.45
N VAL A 125 -0.19 9.64 -8.75
CA VAL A 125 -1.05 8.75 -9.55
C VAL A 125 -0.47 8.52 -10.94
N LYS A 126 0.12 9.55 -11.56
CA LYS A 126 0.77 9.44 -12.85
C LYS A 126 1.96 8.49 -12.85
N GLN A 127 2.76 8.49 -11.79
CA GLN A 127 4.01 7.72 -11.73
C GLN A 127 3.82 6.29 -11.22
N VAL A 128 2.97 6.11 -10.20
CA VAL A 128 2.84 4.82 -9.50
C VAL A 128 1.41 4.29 -9.44
N GLY A 129 0.46 4.98 -10.06
CA GLY A 129 -0.96 4.62 -10.03
C GLY A 129 -1.63 4.93 -8.70
N ASN A 130 -2.92 4.59 -8.63
CA ASN A 130 -3.68 4.63 -7.38
C ASN A 130 -3.39 3.38 -6.50
N TYR A 131 -3.99 3.32 -5.31
CA TYR A 131 -3.76 2.23 -4.35
C TYR A 131 -4.11 0.85 -4.93
N GLY A 132 -5.25 0.76 -5.63
CA GLY A 132 -5.69 -0.46 -6.30
C GLY A 132 -4.74 -0.91 -7.42
N GLU A 133 -4.21 0.01 -8.23
CA GLU A 133 -3.21 -0.31 -9.27
C GLU A 133 -1.91 -0.84 -8.66
N SER A 134 -1.45 -0.25 -7.56
CA SER A 134 -0.26 -0.72 -6.84
C SER A 134 -0.49 -2.10 -6.23
N PHE A 135 -1.66 -2.32 -5.59
CA PHE A 135 -2.04 -3.62 -5.05
C PHE A 135 -2.10 -4.70 -6.14
N ASP A 136 -2.79 -4.42 -7.24
CA ASP A 136 -3.00 -5.36 -8.33
C ASP A 136 -1.70 -5.71 -9.06
N THR A 137 -0.75 -4.77 -9.12
CA THR A 137 0.54 -4.99 -9.76
C THR A 137 1.45 -5.86 -8.90
N HIS A 138 1.47 -5.67 -7.58
CA HIS A 138 2.48 -6.28 -6.71
C HIS A 138 1.98 -7.47 -5.89
N LEU A 139 0.71 -7.45 -5.45
CA LEU A 139 0.18 -8.45 -4.50
C LEU A 139 -0.74 -9.45 -5.18
N LYS A 140 -1.56 -9.04 -6.14
CA LYS A 140 -2.44 -9.97 -6.86
C LYS A 140 -1.70 -11.14 -7.54
N PRO A 141 -0.49 -10.97 -8.14
CA PRO A 141 0.26 -12.08 -8.71
C PRO A 141 0.73 -13.11 -7.67
N LEU A 142 0.82 -12.71 -6.40
CA LEU A 142 1.15 -13.60 -5.27
C LEU A 142 -0.09 -14.30 -4.69
N GLY A 143 -1.28 -14.07 -5.28
CA GLY A 143 -2.54 -14.68 -4.86
C GLY A 143 -3.30 -13.93 -3.76
N PHE A 144 -2.92 -12.68 -3.46
CA PHE A 144 -3.67 -11.88 -2.48
C PHE A 144 -5.02 -11.44 -3.04
N THR A 145 -6.03 -11.52 -2.18
CA THR A 145 -7.28 -10.79 -2.35
C THR A 145 -7.23 -9.49 -1.55
N ARG A 146 -8.04 -8.49 -1.93
CA ARG A 146 -8.03 -7.18 -1.26
C ARG A 146 -8.34 -7.29 0.24
N GLY A 147 -9.32 -8.10 0.64
CA GLY A 147 -9.68 -8.29 2.05
C GLY A 147 -9.85 -6.95 2.79
N LEU A 148 -9.18 -6.81 3.93
CA LEU A 148 -9.17 -5.57 4.71
C LEU A 148 -8.54 -4.37 3.96
N ASN A 149 -7.68 -4.62 2.97
CA ASN A 149 -7.09 -3.58 2.11
C ASN A 149 -8.04 -3.12 0.99
N ASN A 150 -9.32 -3.54 0.99
CA ASN A 150 -10.31 -2.98 0.07
C ASN A 150 -10.69 -1.55 0.50
N LEU A 151 -11.27 -0.78 -0.43
CA LEU A 151 -11.86 0.51 -0.09
C LEU A 151 -12.94 0.34 0.98
N TRP A 152 -13.08 1.34 1.85
CA TRP A 152 -14.12 1.36 2.88
C TRP A 152 -15.54 1.21 2.30
N THR A 153 -15.81 1.82 1.13
CA THR A 153 -17.07 1.68 0.38
C THR A 153 -17.29 0.28 -0.19
N LYS A 154 -16.28 -0.58 -0.17
CA LYS A 154 -16.29 -1.96 -0.68
C LYS A 154 -16.02 -2.98 0.44
N GLY A 155 -16.29 -2.60 1.69
CA GLY A 155 -16.22 -3.48 2.86
C GLY A 155 -14.80 -3.70 3.42
N GLY A 156 -13.81 -2.92 2.98
CA GLY A 156 -12.47 -2.92 3.59
C GLY A 156 -12.26 -1.78 4.58
N LEU A 157 -10.99 -1.50 4.88
CA LEU A 157 -10.57 -0.50 5.87
C LEU A 157 -9.78 0.65 5.26
N MET A 158 -9.51 0.63 3.94
CA MET A 158 -8.79 1.72 3.28
C MET A 158 -9.72 2.92 3.13
N TYR A 159 -9.47 3.93 3.96
CA TYR A 159 -10.20 5.20 4.02
C TYR A 159 -9.20 6.36 3.99
N ALA A 160 -9.34 7.26 3.02
CA ALA A 160 -8.61 8.51 2.99
C ALA A 160 -9.50 9.64 3.54
N PRO A 161 -8.99 10.48 4.46
CA PRO A 161 -9.58 11.78 4.69
C PRO A 161 -9.62 12.57 3.37
N PRO A 162 -10.70 13.33 3.11
CA PRO A 162 -10.84 14.03 1.85
C PRO A 162 -9.78 15.14 1.69
N ILE A 163 -9.22 15.28 0.48
CA ILE A 163 -8.35 16.40 0.09
C ILE A 163 -9.23 17.66 -0.14
N ARG A 164 -9.45 18.43 0.93
CA ARG A 164 -10.32 19.61 0.95
C ARG A 164 -9.92 20.64 2.01
#